data_AF-A0A6I2FYH9-F1
#
_entry.id   AF-A0A6I2FYH9-F1
#
_cell.length_a   1.000
_cell.length_b   1.000
_cell.length_c   1.000
_cell.angle_alpha   90.00
_cell.angle_beta   90.00
_cell.angle_gamma   90.00
#
_symmetry.space_group_name_H-M   'P 1'
#
loop_
_entity.id
_entity.type
_entity.pdbx_description
1 polymer ?
#
loop_
_entity_poly.entity_id
_entity_poly.type
_entity_poly.pdbx_seq_one_letter_code
_entity_poly.pdbx_strand_id
1 'polypeptide(L)'
;MAPILTSLTPSSGPATVFSSVVITGSGFSNVGPLTVRFGTKATTFTIDSDTQITAISPTGTGTVNVTVTVELDGTSNPLPYTYV
;
A
#
# COMPACT_ATOMS: atom_id res chain seq x y z
N MET A 1 -10.13 6.08 12.99
CA MET A 1 -10.06 7.02 11.84
C MET A 1 -9.37 6.29 10.71
N ALA A 2 -9.90 6.30 9.49
CA ALA A 2 -9.26 5.57 8.39
C ALA A 2 -7.80 6.03 8.16
N PRO A 3 -6.89 5.13 7.79
CA PRO A 3 -5.51 5.49 7.47
C PRO A 3 -5.46 6.42 6.25
N ILE A 4 -4.47 7.31 6.21
CA ILE A 4 -4.26 8.22 5.08
C ILE A 4 -2.91 7.91 4.46
N LEU A 5 -2.90 7.67 3.14
CA LEU A 5 -1.68 7.52 2.36
C LEU A 5 -1.27 8.87 1.79
N THR A 6 -0.03 9.27 2.04
CA THR A 6 0.55 10.53 1.57
C THR A 6 1.34 10.33 0.28
N SER A 7 2.17 9.28 0.22
CA SER A 7 3.04 9.03 -0.93
C SER A 7 3.47 7.57 -1.04
N LEU A 8 3.81 7.16 -2.27
CA LEU A 8 4.41 5.86 -2.60
C LEU A 8 5.81 6.08 -3.17
N THR A 9 6.81 5.39 -2.62
CA THR A 9 8.20 5.52 -3.07
C THR A 9 8.84 4.13 -3.23
N PRO A 10 9.09 3.68 -4.46
CA PRO A 10 8.72 4.29 -5.74
C PRO A 10 7.20 4.17 -6.02
N SER A 11 6.62 5.12 -6.76
CA SER A 11 5.22 5.06 -7.24
C SER A 11 5.06 4.28 -8.56
N SER A 12 6.14 3.66 -9.02
CA SER A 12 6.19 2.84 -10.22
C SER A 12 7.20 1.72 -10.06
N GLY A 13 6.92 0.57 -10.66
CA GLY A 13 7.85 -0.55 -10.62
C GLY A 13 7.55 -1.62 -11.66
N PRO A 14 8.42 -2.63 -11.79
CA PRO A 14 8.31 -3.65 -12.83
C PRO A 14 7.00 -4.44 -12.74
N ALA A 15 6.33 -4.63 -13.88
CA ALA A 15 5.11 -5.44 -14.01
C ALA A 15 5.29 -6.91 -13.59
N THR A 16 6.49 -7.46 -13.77
CA THR A 16 6.78 -8.90 -13.66
C THR A 16 7.59 -9.27 -12.44
N VAL A 17 8.07 -8.30 -11.66
CA VAL A 17 8.99 -8.53 -10.53
C VAL A 17 8.41 -7.93 -9.26
N PHE A 18 8.54 -8.65 -8.15
CA PHE A 18 8.20 -8.12 -6.84
C PHE A 18 9.14 -6.95 -6.49
N SER A 19 8.59 -5.78 -6.19
CA SER A 19 9.36 -4.59 -5.85
C SER A 19 8.94 -4.06 -4.49
N SER A 20 9.90 -3.61 -3.68
CA SER A 20 9.62 -2.99 -2.38
C SER A 20 9.17 -1.54 -2.59
N VAL A 21 7.96 -1.23 -2.14
CA VAL A 21 7.34 0.09 -2.19
C VAL A 21 7.15 0.59 -0.77
N VAL A 22 7.78 1.71 -0.47
CA VAL A 22 7.60 2.42 0.79
C VAL A 22 6.35 3.29 0.68
N ILE A 23 5.37 2.98 1.50
CA ILE A 23 4.11 3.69 1.64
C ILE A 23 4.24 4.60 2.86
N THR A 24 4.19 5.91 2.62
CA THR A 24 4.19 6.93 3.69
C THR A 24 2.76 7.40 3.92
N GLY A 25 2.37 7.56 5.18
CA GLY A 25 1.02 7.89 5.58
C GLY A 25 0.86 8.21 7.05
N SER A 26 -0.33 7.95 7.59
CA SER A 26 -0.63 8.07 9.02
C SER A 26 -1.77 7.15 9.41
N GLY A 27 -1.73 6.65 10.65
CA GLY A 27 -2.77 5.78 11.22
C GLY A 27 -2.52 4.29 10.97
N PHE A 28 -1.25 3.84 11.07
CA PHE A 28 -0.85 2.45 10.86
C PHE A 28 -0.57 1.66 12.17
N SER A 29 -0.43 2.33 13.32
CA SER A 29 0.08 1.74 14.58
C SER A 29 -0.97 1.35 15.62
N ASN A 30 -2.26 1.62 15.41
CA ASN A 30 -3.30 1.33 16.43
C ASN A 30 -4.42 0.43 15.93
N VAL A 31 -4.15 -0.37 14.90
CA VAL A 31 -5.21 -0.74 13.95
C VAL A 31 -5.14 -2.18 13.46
N GLY A 32 -5.30 -3.14 14.38
CA GLY A 32 -5.67 -4.53 14.05
C GLY A 32 -4.92 -5.19 12.88
N PRO A 33 -5.52 -6.17 12.17
CA PRO A 33 -4.96 -6.68 10.93
C PRO A 33 -5.11 -5.63 9.81
N LEU A 34 -3.98 -5.17 9.28
CA LEU A 34 -3.95 -4.33 8.08
C LEU A 34 -3.91 -5.20 6.82
N THR A 35 -4.42 -4.66 5.72
CA THR A 35 -4.33 -5.30 4.39
C THR A 35 -3.96 -4.24 3.36
N VAL A 36 -2.81 -4.39 2.73
CA VAL A 36 -2.41 -3.56 1.58
C VAL A 36 -2.85 -4.23 0.29
N ARG A 37 -3.52 -3.49 -0.58
CA ARG A 37 -3.98 -3.97 -1.89
C ARG A 37 -3.46 -3.08 -3.00
N PHE A 38 -2.96 -3.70 -4.07
CA PHE A 38 -2.60 -3.06 -5.33
C PHE A 38 -3.71 -3.38 -6.33
N GLY A 39 -4.65 -2.46 -6.49
CA GLY A 39 -5.91 -2.69 -7.19
C GLY A 39 -6.73 -3.75 -6.48
N THR A 40 -6.93 -4.90 -7.12
CA THR A 40 -7.70 -6.02 -6.54
C THR A 40 -6.83 -7.05 -5.80
N LYS A 41 -5.50 -7.04 -6.03
CA LYS A 41 -4.55 -8.00 -5.45
C LYS A 41 -4.09 -7.53 -4.08
N ALA A 42 -4.33 -8.36 -3.06
CA ALA A 42 -3.70 -8.17 -1.75
C ALA A 42 -2.21 -8.54 -1.85
N THR A 43 -1.38 -7.89 -1.04
CA THR A 43 0.06 -8.15 -0.99
C THR A 43 0.59 -8.23 0.43
N THR A 44 1.83 -8.70 0.56
CA THR A 44 2.57 -8.69 1.80
C THR A 44 3.19 -7.32 2.05
N PHE A 45 3.20 -6.92 3.31
CA PHE A 45 3.79 -5.66 3.76
C PHE A 45 4.30 -5.81 5.18
N THR A 46 5.14 -4.87 5.58
CA THR A 46 5.71 -4.75 6.92
C THR A 46 5.46 -3.33 7.39
N ILE A 47 4.99 -3.19 8.63
CA ILE A 47 4.74 -1.88 9.22
C ILE A 47 6.04 -1.48 9.91
N ASP A 48 6.71 -0.48 9.36
CA ASP A 48 7.93 0.07 9.95
C ASP A 48 7.58 1.04 11.10
N SER A 49 6.52 1.84 10.93
CA SER A 49 6.02 2.78 11.93
C SER A 49 4.57 3.21 11.67
N ASP A 50 3.99 4.05 12.54
CA ASP A 50 2.63 4.62 12.38
C ASP A 50 2.43 5.42 11.09
N THR A 51 3.54 5.84 10.49
CA THR A 51 3.54 6.69 9.28
C THR A 51 4.27 6.05 8.11
N GLN A 52 4.75 4.82 8.25
CA GLN A 52 5.52 4.13 7.22
C GLN A 52 5.23 2.63 7.18
N ILE A 53 4.94 2.15 5.98
CA ILE A 53 4.75 0.74 5.66
C ILE A 53 5.63 0.39 4.47
N THR A 54 6.39 -0.68 4.55
CA THR A 54 7.06 -1.28 3.40
C THR A 54 6.18 -2.38 2.82
N ALA A 55 5.56 -2.14 1.66
CA ALA A 55 4.76 -3.12 0.95
C ALA A 55 5.53 -3.71 -0.23
N ILE A 56 5.23 -4.96 -0.60
CA ILE A 56 5.79 -5.58 -1.81
C ILE A 56 4.77 -5.42 -2.93
N SER A 57 5.10 -4.79 -4.06
CA SER A 57 4.20 -4.75 -5.21
C SER A 57 4.14 -6.13 -5.87
N PRO A 58 2.95 -6.74 -6.04
CA PRO A 58 2.81 -8.00 -6.77
C PRO A 58 2.95 -7.79 -8.27
N THR A 59 3.00 -8.87 -9.06
CA THR A 59 2.97 -8.77 -10.51
C THR A 59 1.62 -8.25 -11.01
N GLY A 60 1.67 -7.33 -11.96
CA GLY A 60 0.51 -6.61 -12.48
C GLY A 60 0.85 -5.84 -13.75
N THR A 61 -0.15 -5.24 -14.39
CA THR A 61 0.03 -4.45 -15.60
C THR A 61 -0.83 -3.19 -15.54
N GLY A 62 -0.34 -2.11 -16.16
CA GLY A 62 -1.02 -0.81 -16.18
C GLY A 62 -0.94 -0.06 -14.84
N THR A 63 -1.83 0.92 -14.67
CA THR A 63 -1.91 1.73 -13.45
C THR A 63 -2.97 1.16 -12.52
N VAL A 64 -2.60 0.86 -11.29
CA VAL A 64 -3.50 0.35 -10.24
C VAL A 64 -3.56 1.31 -9.07
N ASN A 65 -4.65 1.27 -8.32
CA ASN A 65 -4.80 2.06 -7.10
C ASN A 65 -4.35 1.25 -5.89
N VAL A 66 -3.39 1.77 -5.13
CA VAL A 66 -2.94 1.21 -3.87
C VAL A 66 -3.82 1.73 -2.75
N THR A 67 -4.38 0.82 -1.98
CA THR A 67 -5.22 1.13 -0.82
C THR A 67 -4.78 0.30 0.36
N VAL A 68 -4.82 0.90 1.55
CA VAL A 68 -4.58 0.22 2.82
C VAL A 68 -5.91 0.12 3.55
N THR A 69 -6.34 -1.10 3.82
CA THR A 69 -7.55 -1.37 4.60
C THR A 69 -7.14 -1.76 6.00
N VAL A 70 -7.72 -1.07 6.97
CA VAL A 70 -7.72 -1.46 8.36
C VAL A 70 -9.11 -2.00 8.67
N GLU A 71 -9.22 -3.24 9.15
CA GLU A 71 -10.54 -3.84 9.44
C GLU A 71 -11.38 -3.01 10.44
N LEU A 72 -10.73 -2.36 11.41
CA LEU A 72 -11.39 -1.58 12.46
C LEU A 72 -11.71 -0.13 12.07
N ASP A 73 -10.97 0.46 11.12
CA ASP A 73 -11.01 1.90 10.82
C ASP A 73 -11.40 2.23 9.37
N GLY A 74 -11.51 1.22 8.50
CA GLY A 74 -11.88 1.36 7.10
C GLY A 74 -10.68 1.41 6.14
N THR A 75 -10.96 1.83 4.90
CA THR A 75 -9.97 1.85 3.80
C THR A 75 -9.44 3.27 3.59
N SER A 76 -8.15 3.37 3.30
CA SER A 76 -7.47 4.63 2.99
C SER A 76 -7.92 5.26 1.67
N ASN A 77 -7.43 6.47 1.40
CA ASN A 77 -7.44 7.03 0.05
C ASN A 77 -6.63 6.14 -0.91
N PRO A 78 -7.07 6.03 -2.18
CA PRO A 78 -6.30 5.34 -3.21
C PRO A 78 -5.12 6.20 -3.68
N LEU A 79 -3.93 5.59 -3.83
CA LEU A 79 -2.79 6.20 -4.51
C LEU A 79 -2.46 5.45 -5.81
N PRO A 80 -2.23 6.15 -6.94
CA PRO A 80 -1.90 5.49 -8.19
C PRO A 80 -0.48 4.90 -8.14
N TYR A 81 -0.35 3.64 -8.55
CA TYR A 81 0.90 2.94 -8.76
C TYR A 81 0.97 2.41 -10.19
N THR A 82 2.08 2.66 -10.88
CA THR A 82 2.23 2.30 -12.29
C THR A 82 3.17 1.12 -12.47
N TYR A 83 2.66 0.04 -13.05
CA TYR A 83 3.50 -1.07 -13.50
C TYR A 83 4.14 -0.73 -14.85
N VAL A 84 5.46 -0.73 -14.89
CA VAL A 84 6.31 -0.47 -16.07
C VAL A 84 7.01 -1.71 -16.58
#